data_AF-A0AAE0P8W9-F1
#
_entry.id   AF-A0AAE0P8W9-F1
#
_cell.length_a   1.000
_cell.length_b   1.000
_cell.length_c   1.000
_cell.angle_alpha   90.00
_cell.angle_beta   90.00
_cell.angle_gamma   90.00
#
_symmetry.space_group_name_H-M   'P 1'
#
loop_
_entity.id
_entity.type
_entity.pdbx_description
1 polymer ?
#
loop_
_entity_poly.entity_id
_entity_poly.type
_entity_poly.pdbx_seq_one_letter_code
_entity_poly.pdbx_strand_id
1 'polypeptide(L)'
;MHSAVAASIGARVLSEIDETSLDEILTSLRTGFATTTLTTANDGNDHPDDVSALLSTTTRLKAFPIPGLDGLVARHFRATQSAQLAVTGRYRELLYVLVATLIAPPHEKAVTVIDFDGRFDPARILATAVVEASTDNPQQYPRSADLDHVHILRPPRGGLAHIASCVASAQEYMLYGSHCSRSREWWGTVVIGGGLNPAGTASAAVSAHVAVTADWKGWLRVDRADVSTFWGKSVDEALADRDQRQAAVDDAGWVATSPWGSLRFGRRTPPG
;
A
#
# COMPACT_ATOMS: atom_id res chain seq x y z
N MET A 1 26.96 29.12 19.16
CA MET A 1 26.46 30.21 18.30
C MET A 1 25.90 29.67 16.96
N HIS A 2 25.02 28.64 16.98
CA HIS A 2 24.50 27.99 15.75
C HIS A 2 23.03 28.33 15.42
N SER A 3 22.45 29.31 16.11
CA SER A 3 21.02 29.63 15.99
C SER A 3 20.70 30.76 14.99
N ALA A 4 21.70 31.44 14.42
CA ALA A 4 21.47 32.64 13.61
C ALA A 4 21.35 32.37 12.09
N VAL A 5 21.91 31.26 11.60
CA VAL A 5 22.00 31.00 10.15
C VAL A 5 20.73 30.33 9.61
N ALA A 6 20.11 29.42 10.38
CA ALA A 6 18.86 28.77 10.00
C ALA A 6 17.66 29.76 9.92
N ALA A 7 17.63 30.76 10.81
CA ALA A 7 16.60 31.80 10.78
C ALA A 7 16.76 32.75 9.57
N SER A 8 18.00 32.98 9.12
CA SER A 8 18.31 33.86 7.99
C SER A 8 17.87 33.28 6.64
N ILE A 9 17.90 31.96 6.47
CA ILE A 9 17.49 31.30 5.21
C ILE A 9 15.96 31.17 5.15
N GLY A 10 15.31 30.83 6.27
CA GLY A 10 13.85 30.79 6.36
C GLY A 10 13.18 32.14 6.11
N ALA A 11 13.78 33.24 6.59
CA ALA A 11 13.28 34.58 6.34
C ALA A 11 13.46 35.04 4.88
N ARG A 12 14.47 34.53 4.17
CA ARG A 12 14.71 34.86 2.75
C ARG A 12 13.75 34.12 1.81
N VAL A 13 13.49 32.85 2.10
CA VAL A 13 12.51 32.03 1.34
C VAL A 13 11.08 32.49 1.57
N LEU A 14 10.72 32.96 2.76
CA LEU A 14 9.39 33.53 3.02
C LEU A 14 9.22 34.97 2.49
N SER A 15 10.31 35.69 2.23
CA SER A 15 10.27 37.05 1.66
C SER A 15 10.14 37.06 0.13
N GLU A 16 10.38 35.93 -0.55
CA GLU A 16 10.31 35.82 -2.02
C GLU A 16 9.00 35.19 -2.54
N ILE A 17 8.07 34.82 -1.66
CA ILE A 17 6.80 34.16 -2.03
C ILE A 17 5.79 35.14 -2.67
N ASP A 18 6.09 36.44 -2.73
CA ASP A 18 5.08 37.41 -3.16
C ASP A 18 4.83 37.45 -4.68
N GLU A 19 5.67 36.85 -5.56
CA GLU A 19 5.45 36.94 -7.02
C GLU A 19 5.87 35.73 -7.89
N THR A 20 6.15 34.54 -7.34
CA THR A 20 6.50 33.39 -8.19
C THR A 20 5.30 32.50 -8.51
N SER A 21 5.01 32.33 -9.81
CA SER A 21 3.92 31.50 -10.32
C SER A 21 4.08 30.04 -9.91
N LEU A 22 2.96 29.39 -9.55
CA LEU A 22 2.88 27.96 -9.21
C LEU A 22 3.58 27.07 -10.26
N ASP A 23 3.53 27.47 -11.53
CA ASP A 23 4.14 26.73 -12.64
C ASP A 23 5.67 26.74 -12.60
N GLU A 24 6.30 27.81 -12.11
CA GLU A 24 7.76 27.87 -11.94
C GLU A 24 8.22 26.97 -10.79
N ILE A 25 7.43 26.91 -9.72
CA ILE A 25 7.68 26.01 -8.58
C ILE A 25 7.57 24.55 -9.05
N LEU A 26 6.52 24.22 -9.83
CA LEU A 26 6.33 22.88 -10.39
C LEU A 26 7.41 22.53 -11.42
N THR A 27 7.88 23.51 -12.20
CA THR A 27 8.95 23.30 -13.19
C THR A 27 10.28 23.04 -12.49
N SER A 28 10.66 23.82 -11.49
CA SER A 28 11.85 23.59 -10.66
C SER A 28 11.83 22.23 -9.94
N LEU A 29 10.67 21.81 -9.44
CA LEU A 29 10.50 20.48 -8.84
C LEU A 29 10.72 19.36 -9.87
N ARG A 30 10.21 19.53 -11.10
CA ARG A 30 10.38 18.56 -12.19
C ARG A 30 11.83 18.47 -12.69
N THR A 31 12.55 19.59 -12.79
CA THR A 31 13.99 19.58 -13.17
C THR A 31 14.86 18.94 -12.10
N GLY A 32 14.52 19.09 -10.82
CA GLY A 32 15.18 18.39 -9.72
C GLY A 32 15.06 16.85 -9.82
N PHE A 33 13.89 16.35 -10.24
CA PHE A 33 13.67 14.91 -10.43
C PHE A 33 14.44 14.30 -11.60
N ALA A 34 14.54 15.01 -12.71
CA ALA A 34 15.26 14.53 -13.90
C ALA A 34 16.78 14.45 -13.67
N THR A 35 17.33 15.33 -12.83
CA THR A 35 18.77 15.38 -12.56
C THR A 35 19.21 14.24 -11.62
N THR A 36 18.33 13.79 -10.73
CA THR A 36 18.64 12.74 -9.74
C THR A 36 18.57 11.33 -10.34
N THR A 37 17.94 11.16 -11.50
CA THR A 37 17.83 9.85 -12.18
C THR A 37 19.01 9.52 -13.09
N LEU A 38 19.98 10.43 -13.27
CA LEU A 38 21.11 10.27 -14.21
C LEU A 38 22.49 10.10 -13.55
N THR A 39 22.59 10.05 -12.22
CA THR A 39 23.88 9.89 -11.51
C THR A 39 23.99 8.53 -10.84
N THR A 40 24.18 7.49 -11.64
CA THR A 40 24.78 6.22 -11.19
C THR A 40 25.73 5.69 -12.25
N ALA A 41 26.89 6.34 -12.39
CA ALA A 41 28.09 5.75 -12.99
C ALA A 41 29.33 6.59 -12.63
N ASN A 42 30.18 6.00 -11.79
CA ASN A 42 31.62 6.20 -11.59
C ASN A 42 32.24 7.53 -11.09
N ASP A 43 32.91 7.35 -9.95
CA ASP A 43 34.31 7.71 -9.61
C ASP A 43 34.57 8.82 -8.56
N GLY A 44 35.04 8.35 -7.39
CA GLY A 44 36.19 8.93 -6.66
C GLY A 44 35.93 10.03 -5.61
N ASN A 45 36.12 9.65 -4.34
CA ASN A 45 36.53 10.48 -3.18
C ASN A 45 35.86 11.83 -2.90
N ASP A 46 35.03 11.86 -1.86
CA ASP A 46 35.25 12.58 -0.58
C ASP A 46 33.89 12.92 0.08
N HIS A 47 33.88 12.80 1.40
CA HIS A 47 32.73 12.97 2.29
C HIS A 47 32.95 14.24 3.15
N PRO A 48 31.91 15.02 3.53
CA PRO A 48 30.95 14.54 4.54
C PRO A 48 29.47 14.72 4.19
N ASP A 49 28.70 13.72 4.61
CA ASP A 49 27.25 13.72 4.86
C ASP A 49 26.71 15.04 5.45
N ASP A 50 25.73 15.66 4.80
CA ASP A 50 24.56 16.29 5.47
C ASP A 50 23.55 17.00 4.54
N VAL A 51 23.71 16.97 3.21
CA VAL A 51 22.76 17.61 2.27
C VAL A 51 21.80 16.65 1.57
N SER A 52 22.04 15.33 1.65
CA SER A 52 21.14 14.33 1.05
C SER A 52 19.92 14.00 1.92
N ALA A 53 19.97 14.29 3.22
CA ALA A 53 18.88 13.98 4.17
C ALA A 53 17.77 15.04 4.20
N LEU A 54 18.05 16.28 3.77
CA LEU A 54 17.11 17.41 3.87
C LEU A 54 16.24 17.63 2.63
N LEU A 55 16.41 16.85 1.55
CA LEU A 55 15.68 16.97 0.27
C LEU A 55 14.72 15.79 -0.03
N SER A 56 14.44 14.94 0.96
CA SER A 56 13.63 13.72 0.77
C SER A 56 12.11 13.91 0.87
N THR A 57 11.57 15.14 0.75
CA THR A 57 10.11 15.38 0.63
C THR A 57 9.55 15.17 -0.77
N THR A 58 10.37 14.60 -1.65
CA THR A 58 9.88 13.81 -2.78
C THR A 58 8.98 12.70 -2.24
N THR A 59 7.75 12.56 -2.73
CA THR A 59 6.85 11.44 -2.42
C THR A 59 7.50 10.11 -2.84
N ARG A 60 8.34 9.54 -1.97
CA ARG A 60 8.87 8.20 -2.13
C ARG A 60 7.67 7.27 -2.16
N LEU A 61 7.47 6.59 -3.30
CA LEU A 61 6.40 5.60 -3.44
C LEU A 61 6.49 4.62 -2.28
N LYS A 62 5.35 4.31 -1.68
CA LYS A 62 5.28 3.32 -0.61
C LYS A 62 5.76 1.98 -1.18
N ALA A 63 6.65 1.31 -0.46
CA ALA A 63 7.07 -0.05 -0.81
C ALA A 63 6.00 -1.04 -0.33
N PHE A 64 5.60 -1.94 -1.22
CA PHE A 64 4.65 -3.01 -0.98
C PHE A 64 5.39 -4.35 -0.97
N PRO A 65 5.41 -5.08 0.16
CA PRO A 65 6.12 -6.36 0.26
C PRO A 65 5.31 -7.50 -0.37
N ILE A 66 4.87 -7.31 -1.62
CA ILE A 66 4.25 -8.32 -2.45
C ILE A 66 5.01 -8.31 -3.78
N PRO A 67 5.68 -9.41 -4.15
CA PRO A 67 6.43 -9.50 -5.39
C PRO A 67 5.61 -9.03 -6.59
N GLY A 68 6.16 -8.10 -7.37
CA GLY A 68 5.53 -7.53 -8.55
C GLY A 68 4.52 -6.39 -8.31
N LEU A 69 4.04 -6.18 -7.08
CA LEU A 69 3.09 -5.11 -6.77
C LEU A 69 3.70 -3.71 -6.92
N ASP A 70 4.91 -3.50 -6.40
CA ASP A 70 5.67 -2.24 -6.59
C ASP A 70 5.85 -1.89 -8.06
N GLY A 71 6.11 -2.91 -8.90
CA GLY A 71 6.26 -2.72 -10.34
C GLY A 71 4.97 -2.21 -11.00
N LEU A 72 3.80 -2.69 -10.57
CA LEU A 72 2.50 -2.22 -11.06
C LEU A 72 2.20 -0.79 -10.56
N VAL A 73 2.44 -0.52 -9.27
CA VAL A 73 2.26 0.82 -8.68
C VAL A 73 3.15 1.84 -9.37
N ALA A 74 4.41 1.51 -9.64
CA ALA A 74 5.34 2.39 -10.34
C ALA A 74 4.94 2.67 -11.80
N ARG A 75 4.30 1.70 -12.49
CA ARG A 75 3.77 1.91 -13.84
C ARG A 75 2.49 2.76 -13.83
N HIS A 76 1.60 2.53 -12.87
CA HIS A 76 0.44 3.40 -12.65
C HIS A 76 0.88 4.83 -12.36
N PHE A 77 1.80 5.03 -11.40
CA PHE A 77 2.30 6.37 -11.05
C PHE A 77 2.91 7.09 -12.25
N ARG A 78 3.72 6.40 -13.07
CA ARG A 78 4.26 6.98 -14.31
C ARG A 78 3.16 7.45 -15.27
N ALA A 79 2.06 6.70 -15.38
CA ALA A 79 0.97 7.02 -16.29
C ALA A 79 0.01 8.09 -15.76
N THR A 80 -0.24 8.14 -14.44
CA THR A 80 -1.33 8.94 -13.85
C THR A 80 -0.86 9.99 -12.85
N GLN A 81 0.40 9.95 -12.44
CA GLN A 81 0.97 10.76 -11.35
C GLN A 81 0.27 10.56 -9.98
N SER A 82 -0.48 9.47 -9.82
CA SER A 82 -1.12 9.10 -8.55
C SER A 82 -0.40 7.91 -7.91
N ALA A 83 0.06 8.11 -6.67
CA ALA A 83 0.92 7.16 -5.95
C ALA A 83 0.14 6.12 -5.13
N GLN A 84 -1.18 6.28 -4.99
CA GLN A 84 -2.01 5.44 -4.14
C GLN A 84 -2.38 4.12 -4.83
N LEU A 85 -2.27 3.02 -4.09
CA LEU A 85 -2.79 1.73 -4.53
C LEU A 85 -4.31 1.71 -4.34
N ALA A 86 -5.06 1.63 -5.44
CA ALA A 86 -6.51 1.57 -5.42
C ALA A 86 -7.01 0.23 -5.93
N VAL A 87 -7.61 -0.56 -5.03
CA VAL A 87 -7.98 -1.95 -5.27
C VAL A 87 -9.49 -2.09 -5.40
N THR A 88 -9.95 -2.91 -6.34
CA THR A 88 -11.38 -3.24 -6.54
C THR A 88 -11.60 -4.75 -6.70
N GLY A 89 -12.87 -5.18 -6.80
CA GLY A 89 -13.24 -6.59 -6.89
C GLY A 89 -13.17 -7.31 -5.54
N ARG A 90 -12.53 -8.49 -5.49
CA ARG A 90 -12.31 -9.28 -4.27
C ARG A 90 -11.11 -8.76 -3.46
N TYR A 91 -11.06 -7.44 -3.26
CA TYR A 91 -9.91 -6.72 -2.72
C TYR A 91 -9.42 -7.24 -1.34
N ARG A 92 -10.32 -7.76 -0.48
CA ARG A 92 -9.97 -8.21 0.88
C ARG A 92 -8.88 -9.27 0.89
N GLU A 93 -8.84 -10.12 -0.14
CA GLU A 93 -7.85 -11.19 -0.24
C GLU A 93 -6.44 -10.63 -0.43
N LEU A 94 -6.30 -9.57 -1.23
CA LEU A 94 -5.03 -8.85 -1.36
C LEU A 94 -4.69 -8.09 -0.08
N LEU A 95 -5.68 -7.48 0.57
CA LEU A 95 -5.46 -6.75 1.82
C LEU A 95 -5.00 -7.67 2.95
N TYR A 96 -5.56 -8.88 3.07
CA TYR A 96 -5.12 -9.84 4.08
C TYR A 96 -3.66 -10.26 3.84
N VAL A 97 -3.29 -10.54 2.59
CA VAL A 97 -1.90 -10.87 2.24
C VAL A 97 -0.96 -9.71 2.53
N LEU A 98 -1.33 -8.49 2.11
CA LEU A 98 -0.53 -7.29 2.35
C LEU A 98 -0.32 -7.04 3.84
N VAL A 99 -1.38 -7.06 4.63
CA VAL A 99 -1.31 -6.81 6.07
C VAL A 99 -0.54 -7.93 6.78
N ALA A 100 -0.80 -9.19 6.44
CA ALA A 100 -0.07 -10.33 6.99
C ALA A 100 1.43 -10.22 6.75
N THR A 101 1.85 -9.91 5.51
CA THR A 101 3.26 -9.73 5.20
C THR A 101 3.86 -8.52 5.90
N LEU A 102 3.15 -7.39 5.99
CA LEU A 102 3.66 -6.18 6.63
C LEU A 102 3.93 -6.36 8.13
N ILE A 103 3.06 -7.06 8.86
CA ILE A 103 3.17 -7.20 10.31
C ILE A 103 4.11 -8.33 10.74
N ALA A 104 4.36 -9.30 9.86
CA ALA A 104 5.27 -10.41 10.15
C ALA A 104 6.74 -9.99 9.94
N PRO A 105 7.70 -10.71 10.56
CA PRO A 105 9.10 -10.63 10.16
C PRO A 105 9.25 -10.95 8.67
N PRO A 106 10.18 -10.27 7.95
CA PRO A 106 11.16 -9.30 8.44
C PRO A 106 10.65 -7.84 8.47
N HIS A 107 9.39 -7.59 8.09
CA HIS A 107 8.90 -6.23 7.88
C HIS A 107 8.51 -5.53 9.19
N GLU A 108 7.89 -6.26 10.12
CA GLU A 108 7.54 -5.82 11.47
C GLU A 108 6.95 -4.38 11.50
N LYS A 109 5.95 -4.13 10.65
CA LYS A 109 5.28 -2.83 10.56
C LYS A 109 4.02 -2.76 11.43
N ALA A 110 3.58 -1.54 11.68
CA ALA A 110 2.23 -1.26 12.18
C ALA A 110 1.35 -0.75 11.03
N VAL A 111 0.08 -1.18 11.00
CA VAL A 111 -0.88 -0.83 9.94
C VAL A 111 -2.19 -0.36 10.55
N THR A 112 -2.77 0.68 9.96
CA THR A 112 -4.12 1.15 10.31
C THR A 112 -5.10 0.72 9.22
N VAL A 113 -6.24 0.16 9.61
CA VAL A 113 -7.34 -0.19 8.70
C VAL A 113 -8.59 0.60 9.12
N ILE A 114 -9.10 1.44 8.24
CA ILE A 114 -10.39 2.12 8.41
C ILE A 114 -11.41 1.39 7.56
N ASP A 115 -12.31 0.65 8.19
CA ASP A 115 -13.27 -0.25 7.54
C ASP A 115 -14.70 0.28 7.67
N PHE A 116 -15.14 1.01 6.64
CA PHE A 116 -16.52 1.52 6.53
C PHE A 116 -17.54 0.45 6.12
N ASP A 117 -17.07 -0.72 5.67
CA ASP A 117 -17.94 -1.85 5.32
C ASP A 117 -18.19 -2.77 6.51
N GLY A 118 -17.33 -2.73 7.54
CA GLY A 118 -17.42 -3.54 8.75
C GLY A 118 -17.18 -5.03 8.51
N ARG A 119 -16.48 -5.39 7.42
CA ARG A 119 -16.29 -6.76 6.95
C ARG A 119 -14.84 -7.23 6.97
N PHE A 120 -13.90 -6.37 7.35
CA PHE A 120 -12.50 -6.75 7.52
C PHE A 120 -12.35 -7.56 8.81
N ASP A 121 -11.89 -8.80 8.69
CA ASP A 121 -11.77 -9.75 9.79
C ASP A 121 -10.30 -9.97 10.17
N PRO A 122 -9.83 -9.51 11.35
CA PRO A 122 -8.45 -9.70 11.77
C PRO A 122 -8.06 -11.17 11.93
N ALA A 123 -9.00 -12.07 12.23
CA ALA A 123 -8.69 -13.49 12.37
C ALA A 123 -8.20 -14.11 11.05
N ARG A 124 -8.64 -13.57 9.91
CA ARG A 124 -8.17 -14.00 8.58
C ARG A 124 -6.71 -13.66 8.32
N ILE A 125 -6.16 -12.65 8.98
CA ILE A 125 -4.74 -12.29 8.85
C ILE A 125 -3.86 -13.44 9.37
N LEU A 126 -4.22 -14.05 10.49
CA LEU A 126 -3.48 -15.20 11.07
C LEU A 126 -3.52 -16.45 10.19
N ALA A 127 -4.61 -16.62 9.42
CA ALA A 127 -4.77 -17.73 8.48
C ALA A 127 -4.13 -17.43 7.11
N THR A 128 -3.55 -16.25 6.92
CA THR A 128 -2.98 -15.82 5.65
C THR A 128 -1.47 -16.00 5.68
N ALA A 129 -0.96 -16.73 4.68
CA ALA A 129 0.48 -16.92 4.53
C ALA A 129 1.17 -15.63 4.07
N VAL A 130 2.32 -15.36 4.66
CA VAL A 130 3.23 -14.28 4.29
C VAL A 130 3.84 -14.61 2.93
N VAL A 131 3.90 -13.60 2.06
CA VAL A 131 4.52 -13.74 0.74
C VAL A 131 5.95 -13.23 0.81
N GLU A 132 6.90 -14.15 0.94
CA GLU A 132 8.33 -13.87 0.82
C GLU A 132 8.82 -14.09 -0.62
N ALA A 133 9.89 -13.40 -1.00
CA ALA A 133 10.50 -13.53 -2.33
C ALA A 133 11.34 -14.81 -2.51
N SER A 134 11.59 -15.58 -1.45
CA SER A 134 12.44 -16.78 -1.48
C SER A 134 11.60 -18.06 -1.37
N THR A 135 11.79 -18.97 -2.33
CA THR A 135 11.01 -20.21 -2.52
C THR A 135 11.35 -21.32 -1.53
N ASP A 136 12.36 -21.13 -0.69
CA ASP A 136 12.97 -22.22 0.10
C ASP A 136 12.59 -22.16 1.59
N ASN A 137 11.80 -21.17 2.01
CA ASN A 137 11.37 -21.04 3.40
C ASN A 137 9.99 -21.70 3.60
N PRO A 138 9.77 -22.41 4.72
CA PRO A 138 8.44 -22.91 5.06
C PRO A 138 7.44 -21.76 5.11
N GLN A 139 6.20 -22.06 4.71
CA GLN A 139 5.10 -21.11 4.65
C GLN A 139 4.91 -20.45 6.03
N GLN A 140 5.24 -19.16 6.11
CA GLN A 140 5.20 -18.40 7.36
C GLN A 140 3.83 -17.74 7.53
N TYR A 141 3.35 -17.72 8.78
CA TYR A 141 2.09 -17.09 9.16
C TYR A 141 2.34 -16.05 10.25
N PRO A 142 1.58 -14.95 10.30
CA PRO A 142 1.65 -14.01 11.41
C PRO A 142 1.31 -14.68 12.73
N ARG A 143 1.98 -14.28 13.81
CA ARG A 143 1.67 -14.74 15.16
C ARG A 143 0.52 -13.93 15.74
N SER A 144 -0.15 -14.46 16.75
CA SER A 144 -1.21 -13.72 17.47
C SER A 144 -0.71 -12.36 18.00
N ALA A 145 0.53 -12.28 18.47
CA ALA A 145 1.14 -11.04 18.96
C ALA A 145 1.38 -10.01 17.84
N ASP A 146 1.44 -10.41 16.57
CA ASP A 146 1.61 -9.48 15.46
C ASP A 146 0.32 -8.68 15.20
N LEU A 147 -0.85 -9.19 15.61
CA LEU A 147 -2.13 -8.48 15.48
C LEU A 147 -2.24 -7.24 16.37
N ASP A 148 -1.46 -7.16 17.45
CA ASP A 148 -1.36 -5.97 18.30
C ASP A 148 -0.88 -4.74 17.51
N HIS A 149 -0.36 -4.95 16.31
CA HIS A 149 0.14 -3.92 15.41
C HIS A 149 -0.82 -3.60 14.24
N VAL A 150 -2.04 -4.14 14.27
CA VAL A 150 -3.11 -3.83 13.31
C VAL A 150 -4.21 -3.02 14.02
N HIS A 151 -4.30 -1.73 13.73
CA HIS A 151 -5.27 -0.82 14.33
C HIS A 151 -6.49 -0.70 13.43
N ILE A 152 -7.61 -1.34 13.82
CA ILE A 152 -8.83 -1.38 13.01
C ILE A 152 -9.86 -0.40 13.58
N LEU A 153 -10.25 0.58 12.77
CA LEU A 153 -11.34 1.51 13.06
C LEU A 153 -12.54 1.16 12.17
N ARG A 154 -13.73 1.05 12.77
CA ARG A 154 -14.98 0.78 12.05
C ARG A 154 -16.00 1.91 12.23
N PRO A 155 -15.74 3.08 11.64
CA PRO A 155 -16.68 4.20 11.70
C PRO A 155 -17.95 3.91 10.88
N PRO A 156 -19.07 4.60 11.19
CA PRO A 156 -20.24 4.58 10.31
C PRO A 156 -19.90 5.18 8.94
N ARG A 157 -20.68 4.82 7.91
CA ARG A 157 -20.55 5.44 6.59
C ARG A 157 -20.84 6.94 6.66
N GLY A 158 -20.07 7.73 5.94
CA GLY A 158 -20.25 9.17 5.86
C GLY A 158 -19.69 9.75 4.57
N GLY A 159 -19.83 11.07 4.40
CA GLY A 159 -19.26 11.79 3.25
C GLY A 159 -17.74 11.96 3.35
N LEU A 160 -17.13 12.57 2.33
CA LEU A 160 -15.68 12.78 2.23
C LEU A 160 -15.07 13.47 3.46
N ALA A 161 -15.75 14.48 4.02
CA ALA A 161 -15.28 15.18 5.23
C ALA A 161 -15.19 14.26 6.45
N HIS A 162 -16.13 13.32 6.58
CA HIS A 162 -16.08 12.32 7.65
C HIS A 162 -14.91 11.36 7.46
N ILE A 163 -14.68 10.90 6.23
CA ILE A 163 -13.58 10.00 5.92
C ILE A 163 -12.23 10.69 6.18
N ALA A 164 -12.08 11.94 5.74
CA ALA A 164 -10.91 12.76 6.02
C ALA A 164 -10.64 12.89 7.52
N SER A 165 -11.70 13.16 8.31
CA SER A 165 -11.61 13.23 9.77
C SER A 165 -11.20 11.90 10.40
N CYS A 166 -11.71 10.75 9.91
CA CYS A 166 -11.29 9.43 10.38
C CYS A 166 -9.81 9.16 10.07
N VAL A 167 -9.34 9.51 8.87
CA VAL A 167 -7.93 9.37 8.48
C VAL A 167 -7.04 10.24 9.37
N ALA A 168 -7.40 11.51 9.58
CA ALA A 168 -6.66 12.42 10.45
C ALA A 168 -6.64 11.93 11.91
N SER A 169 -7.76 11.46 12.43
CA SER A 169 -7.85 10.93 13.80
C SER A 169 -7.00 9.67 13.97
N ALA A 170 -7.00 8.79 12.97
CA ALA A 170 -6.16 7.60 13.00
C ALA A 170 -4.67 7.95 12.95
N GLN A 171 -4.28 8.95 12.15
CA GLN A 171 -2.92 9.47 12.12
C GLN A 171 -2.50 10.06 13.47
N GLU A 172 -3.34 10.90 14.06
CA GLU A 172 -3.08 11.49 15.38
C GLU A 172 -2.90 10.40 16.44
N TYR A 173 -3.76 9.38 16.42
CA TYR A 173 -3.65 8.22 17.30
C TYR A 173 -2.35 7.43 17.08
N MET A 174 -1.93 7.19 15.83
CA MET A 174 -0.69 6.46 15.54
C MET A 174 0.58 7.27 15.87
N LEU A 175 0.51 8.59 15.89
CA LEU A 175 1.66 9.45 16.19
C LEU A 175 1.76 9.78 17.68
N TYR A 176 0.64 10.04 18.35
CA TYR A 176 0.62 10.57 19.71
C TYR A 176 -0.18 9.71 20.69
N GLY A 177 -0.98 8.77 20.20
CA GLY A 177 -1.81 7.90 21.02
C GLY A 177 -1.00 6.90 21.84
N SER A 178 -1.68 6.27 22.80
CA SER A 178 -1.13 5.18 23.61
C SER A 178 -1.45 3.85 22.94
N HIS A 179 -0.45 3.23 22.34
CA HIS A 179 -0.57 1.91 21.70
C HIS A 179 0.75 1.12 21.81
N CYS A 180 0.66 -0.20 21.73
CA CYS A 180 1.80 -1.13 21.80
C CYS A 180 2.72 -1.09 20.57
N SER A 181 2.28 -0.47 19.47
CA SER A 181 3.05 -0.45 18.21
C SER A 181 4.17 0.60 18.11
N ARG A 182 4.53 1.30 19.20
CA ARG A 182 5.57 2.35 19.18
C ARG A 182 6.96 1.85 18.80
N SER A 183 7.23 0.56 18.94
CA SER A 183 8.48 -0.08 18.51
C SER A 183 8.54 -0.41 17.02
N ARG A 184 7.44 -0.23 16.27
CA ARG A 184 7.34 -0.57 14.85
C ARG A 184 7.08 0.70 14.03
N GLU A 185 7.69 0.79 12.86
CA GLU A 185 7.37 1.86 11.91
C GLU A 185 5.90 1.73 11.48
N TRP A 186 5.16 2.84 11.57
CA TRP A 186 3.82 2.90 11.00
C TRP A 186 3.90 2.96 9.47
N TRP A 187 3.45 1.89 8.82
CA TRP A 187 3.46 1.81 7.37
C TRP A 187 2.35 2.69 6.76
N GLY A 188 1.19 2.82 7.37
CA GLY A 188 0.18 3.78 6.89
C GLY A 188 -1.24 3.24 6.98
N THR A 189 -2.15 3.94 6.30
CA THR A 189 -3.58 3.69 6.38
C THR A 189 -4.11 2.96 5.16
N VAL A 190 -4.86 1.89 5.40
CA VAL A 190 -5.73 1.20 4.45
C VAL A 190 -7.16 1.67 4.69
N VAL A 191 -7.83 2.20 3.66
CA VAL A 191 -9.24 2.59 3.75
C VAL A 191 -10.08 1.62 2.92
N ILE A 192 -11.08 1.02 3.56
CA ILE A 192 -12.01 0.06 2.95
C ILE A 192 -13.40 0.69 2.91
N GLY A 193 -13.96 0.77 1.70
CA GLY A 193 -15.24 1.40 1.43
C GLY A 193 -15.21 2.93 1.60
N GLY A 194 -16.39 3.52 1.77
CA GLY A 194 -16.55 4.96 1.99
C GLY A 194 -16.64 5.80 0.71
N GLY A 195 -16.48 5.23 -0.48
CA GLY A 195 -16.64 5.95 -1.74
C GLY A 195 -15.49 6.89 -2.08
N LEU A 196 -14.31 6.73 -1.44
CA LEU A 196 -13.11 7.47 -1.82
C LEU A 196 -12.72 7.08 -3.26
N ASN A 197 -12.68 8.08 -4.14
CA ASN A 197 -12.20 7.89 -5.50
C ASN A 197 -10.75 8.41 -5.60
N PRO A 198 -9.76 7.54 -5.86
CA PRO A 198 -8.38 7.99 -6.08
C PRO A 198 -8.22 8.85 -7.35
N ALA A 199 -9.17 8.77 -8.28
CA ALA A 199 -9.18 9.52 -9.53
C ALA A 199 -9.98 10.84 -9.45
N GLY A 200 -10.51 11.23 -8.28
CA GLY A 200 -11.26 12.47 -8.17
C GLY A 200 -11.66 12.84 -6.74
N THR A 201 -11.42 14.12 -6.42
CA THR A 201 -11.96 14.91 -5.30
C THR A 201 -11.55 14.59 -3.86
N ALA A 202 -10.75 13.56 -3.60
CA ALA A 202 -10.04 13.49 -2.31
C ALA A 202 -8.96 14.58 -2.25
N SER A 203 -9.02 15.46 -1.24
CA SER A 203 -7.98 16.47 -1.00
C SER A 203 -6.61 15.78 -0.89
N ALA A 204 -5.58 16.36 -1.50
CA ALA A 204 -4.20 15.87 -1.42
C ALA A 204 -3.75 15.63 0.05
N ALA A 205 -4.31 16.38 1.00
CA ALA A 205 -4.08 16.21 2.44
C ALA A 205 -4.60 14.87 3.00
N VAL A 206 -5.72 14.35 2.50
CA VAL A 206 -6.24 13.02 2.88
C VAL A 206 -5.38 11.92 2.25
N SER A 207 -4.85 12.17 1.05
CA SER A 207 -4.11 11.18 0.27
C SER A 207 -2.68 10.93 0.77
N ALA A 208 -2.05 11.89 1.48
CA ALA A 208 -0.64 11.76 1.89
C ALA A 208 -0.36 10.57 2.82
N HIS A 209 -1.33 10.16 3.63
CA HIS A 209 -1.17 9.07 4.62
C HIS A 209 -1.99 7.81 4.29
N VAL A 210 -2.81 7.85 3.24
CA VAL A 210 -3.58 6.69 2.77
C VAL A 210 -2.77 5.96 1.71
N ALA A 211 -2.15 4.85 2.12
CA ALA A 211 -1.35 4.01 1.23
C ALA A 211 -2.22 3.16 0.30
N VAL A 212 -3.39 2.73 0.78
CA VAL A 212 -4.31 1.85 0.04
C VAL A 212 -5.75 2.30 0.20
N THR A 213 -6.47 2.37 -0.92
CA THR A 213 -7.93 2.45 -0.95
C THR A 213 -8.49 1.17 -1.55
N ALA A 214 -9.57 0.66 -0.97
CA ALA A 214 -10.24 -0.55 -1.43
C ALA A 214 -11.74 -0.32 -1.50
N ASP A 215 -12.27 -0.21 -2.71
CA ASP A 215 -13.69 0.08 -2.94
C ASP A 215 -14.14 -0.42 -4.32
N TRP A 216 -15.39 -0.18 -4.68
CA TRP A 216 -15.94 -0.49 -6.00
C TRP A 216 -15.17 0.21 -7.14
N LYS A 217 -14.51 1.34 -6.85
CA LYS A 217 -13.60 2.05 -7.76
C LYS A 217 -12.14 1.82 -7.37
N GLY A 218 -11.37 1.23 -8.28
CA GLY A 218 -9.94 1.02 -8.14
C GLY A 218 -9.32 0.67 -9.49
N TRP A 219 -8.02 0.89 -9.64
CA TRP A 219 -7.29 0.61 -10.88
C TRP A 219 -6.69 -0.81 -10.91
N LEU A 220 -6.56 -1.46 -9.74
CA LEU A 220 -6.13 -2.84 -9.60
C LEU A 220 -7.32 -3.72 -9.20
N ARG A 221 -7.81 -4.56 -10.10
CA ARG A 221 -8.93 -5.45 -9.86
C ARG A 221 -8.45 -6.81 -9.36
N VAL A 222 -9.00 -7.29 -8.26
CA VAL A 222 -8.71 -8.63 -7.70
C VAL A 222 -9.85 -9.58 -8.04
N ASP A 223 -9.52 -10.71 -8.65
CA ASP A 223 -10.45 -11.80 -8.95
C ASP A 223 -9.83 -13.16 -8.53
N ARG A 224 -10.66 -14.20 -8.48
CA ARG A 224 -10.16 -15.57 -8.29
C ARG A 224 -9.37 -15.96 -9.54
N ALA A 225 -8.24 -16.64 -9.37
CA ALA A 225 -7.52 -17.18 -10.53
C ALA A 225 -8.40 -18.22 -11.25
N ASP A 226 -8.34 -18.21 -12.59
CA ASP A 226 -9.14 -19.14 -13.40
C ASP A 226 -8.79 -20.60 -13.09
N VAL A 227 -9.83 -21.40 -12.92
CA VAL A 227 -9.78 -22.86 -12.80
C VAL A 227 -10.44 -23.42 -14.06
N SER A 228 -9.88 -24.49 -14.62
CA SER A 228 -10.38 -25.09 -15.87
C SER A 228 -11.89 -25.32 -15.82
N THR A 229 -12.61 -24.79 -16.81
CA THR A 229 -14.08 -24.84 -16.87
C THR A 229 -14.60 -26.16 -17.44
N PHE A 230 -15.88 -26.42 -17.17
CA PHE A 230 -16.61 -27.68 -17.34
C PHE A 230 -17.02 -28.05 -18.78
N TRP A 231 -16.35 -27.52 -19.81
CA TRP A 231 -16.77 -27.81 -21.18
C TRP A 231 -16.57 -29.30 -21.50
N GLY A 232 -17.68 -30.04 -21.58
CA GLY A 232 -17.71 -31.46 -21.96
C GLY A 232 -17.89 -32.48 -20.84
N LYS A 233 -18.10 -32.08 -19.57
CA LYS A 233 -18.36 -33.03 -18.47
C LYS A 233 -19.85 -33.24 -18.20
N SER A 234 -20.24 -34.49 -17.96
CA SER A 234 -21.62 -34.84 -17.57
C SER A 234 -21.96 -34.36 -16.15
N VAL A 235 -23.24 -34.28 -15.79
CA VAL A 235 -23.68 -33.84 -14.44
C VAL A 235 -23.18 -34.79 -13.34
N ASP A 236 -23.15 -36.10 -13.60
CA ASP A 236 -22.66 -37.09 -12.63
C ASP A 236 -21.13 -37.00 -12.45
N GLU A 237 -20.40 -36.76 -13.54
CA GLU A 237 -18.96 -36.49 -13.51
C GLU A 237 -18.64 -35.12 -12.89
N ALA A 238 -19.57 -34.17 -12.97
CA ALA A 238 -19.47 -32.90 -12.28
C ALA A 238 -19.61 -33.07 -10.76
N LEU A 239 -20.52 -33.94 -10.31
CA LEU A 239 -20.73 -34.23 -8.88
C LEU A 239 -19.61 -35.07 -8.27
N ALA A 240 -19.10 -36.09 -8.98
CA ALA A 240 -18.02 -36.95 -8.50
C ALA A 240 -16.70 -36.19 -8.26
N ASP A 241 -16.41 -35.21 -9.12
CA ASP A 241 -15.19 -34.37 -9.03
C ASP A 241 -15.37 -33.12 -8.16
N ARG A 242 -16.53 -32.92 -7.52
CA ARG A 242 -16.85 -31.65 -6.83
C ARG A 242 -15.79 -31.27 -5.80
N ASP A 243 -15.39 -32.21 -4.94
CA ASP A 243 -14.44 -31.96 -3.87
C ASP A 243 -13.03 -31.68 -4.41
N GLN A 244 -12.61 -32.43 -5.44
CA GLN A 244 -11.33 -32.20 -6.12
C GLN A 244 -11.28 -30.83 -6.80
N ARG A 245 -12.40 -30.38 -7.40
CA ARG A 245 -12.47 -29.06 -8.01
C ARG A 245 -12.56 -27.95 -6.99
N GLN A 246 -13.26 -28.16 -5.87
CA GLN A 246 -13.26 -27.21 -4.77
C GLN A 246 -11.84 -27.03 -4.24
N ALA A 247 -11.09 -28.12 -4.08
CA ALA A 247 -9.67 -28.08 -3.72
C ALA A 247 -8.83 -27.34 -4.79
N ALA A 248 -9.04 -27.61 -6.08
CA ALA A 248 -8.34 -26.89 -7.16
C ALA A 248 -8.67 -25.39 -7.20
N VAL A 249 -9.91 -25.02 -6.89
CA VAL A 249 -10.32 -23.61 -6.74
C VAL A 249 -9.62 -22.99 -5.54
N ASP A 250 -9.57 -23.68 -4.42
CA ASP A 250 -8.88 -23.27 -3.19
C ASP A 250 -7.36 -23.14 -3.38
N ASP A 251 -6.79 -23.93 -4.28
CA ASP A 251 -5.37 -23.91 -4.61
C ASP A 251 -4.99 -22.87 -5.67
N ALA A 252 -5.89 -22.55 -6.61
CA ALA A 252 -5.61 -21.66 -7.74
C ALA A 252 -5.13 -20.26 -7.33
N GLY A 253 -5.49 -19.83 -6.11
CA GLY A 253 -5.13 -18.55 -5.54
C GLY A 253 -5.90 -17.39 -6.19
N TRP A 254 -5.27 -16.23 -6.21
CA TRP A 254 -5.87 -14.97 -6.63
C TRP A 254 -5.05 -14.32 -7.73
N VAL A 255 -5.70 -13.50 -8.55
CA VAL A 255 -5.07 -12.67 -9.56
C VAL A 255 -5.48 -11.22 -9.36
N ALA A 256 -4.51 -10.31 -9.37
CA ALA A 256 -4.75 -8.88 -9.44
C ALA A 256 -4.37 -8.38 -10.83
N THR A 257 -5.27 -7.68 -11.51
CA THR A 257 -5.13 -7.25 -12.90
C THR A 257 -5.38 -5.76 -13.03
N SER A 258 -4.57 -5.10 -13.87
CA SER A 258 -4.67 -3.68 -14.21
C SER A 258 -4.29 -3.47 -15.67
N PRO A 259 -4.50 -2.27 -16.24
CA PRO A 259 -3.99 -1.92 -17.58
C PRO A 259 -2.47 -2.06 -17.73
N TRP A 260 -1.71 -2.04 -16.61
CA TRP A 260 -0.24 -2.14 -16.61
C TRP A 260 0.29 -3.54 -16.28
N GLY A 261 -0.58 -4.56 -16.31
CA GLY A 261 -0.22 -5.95 -16.10
C GLY A 261 -0.96 -6.58 -14.92
N SER A 262 -0.50 -7.77 -14.54
CA SER A 262 -1.13 -8.58 -13.50
C SER A 262 -0.10 -9.24 -12.58
N LEU A 263 -0.55 -9.68 -11.40
CA LEU A 263 0.21 -10.49 -10.47
C LEU A 263 -0.68 -11.60 -9.89
N ARG A 264 -0.10 -12.74 -9.53
CA ARG A 264 -0.79 -13.84 -8.85
C ARG A 264 -0.28 -13.96 -7.42
N PHE A 265 -1.18 -14.32 -6.49
CA PHE A 265 -0.84 -14.43 -5.07
C PHE A 265 -1.75 -15.45 -4.36
N GLY A 266 -1.37 -15.87 -3.15
CA GLY A 266 -2.20 -16.73 -2.29
C GLY A 266 -2.38 -18.17 -2.76
N ARG A 267 -1.48 -18.70 -3.61
CA ARG A 267 -1.43 -20.14 -3.89
C ARG A 267 -0.93 -20.88 -2.66
N ARG A 268 -1.56 -22.01 -2.33
CA ARG A 268 -0.94 -22.98 -1.42
C ARG A 268 -0.03 -23.85 -2.29
N THR A 269 1.16 -24.18 -1.82
CA THR A 269 1.93 -25.23 -2.47
C THR A 269 1.30 -26.54 -2.04
N PRO A 270 0.85 -27.43 -2.95
CA PRO A 270 0.35 -28.73 -2.53
C PRO A 270 1.46 -29.47 -1.75
N PRO A 271 1.13 -30.19 -0.67
CA PRO A 271 2.09 -31.08 -0.03
C PRO A 271 2.52 -32.12 -1.07
N GLY A 272 3.83 -32.22 -1.30
CA GLY A 272 4.43 -33.23 -2.19
C GLY A 272 4.35 -34.64 -1.64
#